data_AF-A0A6I9Q6U2-F1
#
_entry.id   AF-A0A6I9Q6U2-F1
#
_cell.length_a   1.000
_cell.length_b   1.000
_cell.length_c   1.000
_cell.angle_alpha   90.00
_cell.angle_beta   90.00
_cell.angle_gamma   90.00
#
_symmetry.space_group_name_H-M   'P 1'
#
loop_
_entity.id
_entity.type
_entity.pdbx_description
1 polymer ?
#
loop_
_entity_poly.entity_id
_entity_poly.type
_entity_poly.pdbx_seq_one_letter_code
_entity_poly.pdbx_strand_id
1 'polypeptide(L)'
;MKPILSGCKEPLSLSPHSGVILERLCALPLQKASFLGSSSGDSSPGLSEDIFTSLSSTGSIPDLNVRRTPSLKTEREQAVSDEARDEDPEEDVSEFSSPASLPSISLLSPKAMETAGQIIRFAAEQQDKAKMALRLRQEMQEKLVAEVAEVASEQLKRFEEFMELKQRQEFQSMRDMLNRETKESIGRQEKLKEEQRHRLKV
;
A
#
# COMPACT_ATOMS: atom_id res chain seq x y z
N MET A 1 9.42 32.47 -7.59
CA MET A 1 8.29 32.05 -6.75
C MET A 1 7.82 33.27 -5.97
N LYS A 2 6.60 33.80 -6.20
CA LYS A 2 6.13 35.00 -5.48
C LYS A 2 5.48 34.57 -4.15
N PRO A 3 5.76 35.25 -3.03
CA PRO A 3 5.15 34.93 -1.74
C PRO A 3 3.64 35.20 -1.79
N ILE A 4 2.86 34.22 -1.32
CA ILE A 4 1.39 34.14 -1.40
C ILE A 4 0.71 35.35 -0.72
N LEU A 5 1.42 36.03 0.19
CA LEU A 5 0.89 37.14 0.99
C LEU A 5 1.26 38.54 0.44
N SER A 6 1.87 38.64 -0.75
CA SER A 6 2.35 39.91 -1.34
C SER A 6 1.26 40.93 -1.72
N GLY A 7 -0.02 40.66 -1.44
CA GLY A 7 -1.15 41.55 -1.72
C GLY A 7 -1.99 41.97 -0.48
N CYS A 8 -1.73 41.40 0.69
CA CYS A 8 -2.51 41.71 1.89
C CYS A 8 -1.94 42.97 2.58
N LYS A 9 -2.58 44.12 2.35
CA LYS A 9 -2.23 45.41 2.98
C LYS A 9 -3.06 45.73 4.23
N GLU A 10 -4.07 44.93 4.52
CA GLU A 10 -4.91 45.11 5.71
C GLU A 10 -4.28 44.42 6.94
N PRO A 11 -4.33 45.05 8.13
CA PRO A 11 -3.98 44.35 9.35
C PRO A 11 -4.91 43.15 9.53
N LEU A 12 -4.33 41.98 9.82
CA LEU A 12 -5.09 40.77 10.12
C LEU A 12 -5.87 40.97 11.42
N SER A 13 -7.07 41.54 11.33
CA SER A 13 -7.98 41.69 12.45
C SER A 13 -8.88 40.46 12.54
N LEU A 14 -8.95 39.86 13.71
CA LEU A 14 -9.98 38.87 13.99
C LEU A 14 -11.35 39.55 14.09
N SER A 15 -12.41 38.78 13.84
CA SER A 15 -13.78 39.24 14.05
C SER A 15 -13.96 39.65 15.52
N PRO A 16 -14.77 40.68 15.84
CA PRO A 16 -15.10 41.06 17.22
C PRO A 16 -15.66 39.88 18.04
N HIS A 17 -16.25 38.88 17.39
CA HIS A 17 -16.79 37.69 18.05
C HIS A 17 -15.71 36.66 18.44
N SER A 18 -14.48 36.78 17.93
CA SER A 18 -13.39 35.87 18.22
C SER A 18 -12.95 35.94 19.68
N GLY A 19 -13.05 37.12 20.32
CA GLY A 19 -12.75 37.27 21.75
C GLY A 19 -13.61 36.39 22.65
N VAL A 20 -14.92 36.31 22.35
CA VAL A 20 -15.89 35.49 23.10
C VAL A 20 -15.59 34.00 22.96
N ILE A 21 -15.08 33.58 21.80
CA ILE A 21 -14.69 32.18 21.55
C ILE A 21 -13.43 31.83 22.34
N LEU A 22 -12.41 32.70 22.31
CA LEU A 22 -11.18 32.50 23.09
C LEU A 22 -11.46 32.48 24.61
N GLU A 23 -12.33 33.36 25.10
CA GLU A 23 -12.72 33.40 26.51
C GLU A 23 -13.38 32.09 26.96
N ARG A 24 -14.26 31.52 26.13
CA ARG A 24 -14.85 30.19 26.38
C ARG A 24 -13.79 29.08 26.38
N LEU A 25 -12.83 29.12 25.46
CA LEU A 25 -11.74 28.12 25.41
C LEU A 25 -10.81 28.21 26.62
N CYS A 26 -10.54 29.41 27.12
CA CYS A 26 -9.72 29.63 28.33
C CYS A 26 -10.47 29.28 29.63
N ALA A 27 -11.80 29.36 29.63
CA ALA A 27 -12.63 29.04 30.79
C ALA A 27 -12.87 27.53 30.97
N LEU A 28 -12.60 26.71 29.96
CA LEU A 28 -12.61 25.26 30.11
C LEU A 28 -11.24 24.80 30.64
N PRO A 29 -11.17 23.98 31.70
CA PRO A 29 -9.92 23.34 32.07
C PRO A 29 -9.44 22.53 30.87
N LEU A 30 -8.23 22.85 30.40
CA LEU A 30 -7.56 22.20 29.29
C LEU A 30 -7.41 20.70 29.62
N GLN A 31 -8.43 19.91 29.27
CA GLN A 31 -8.28 18.48 29.24
C GLN A 31 -7.22 18.20 28.18
N LYS A 32 -6.08 17.72 28.64
CA LYS A 32 -4.91 17.33 27.88
C LYS A 32 -5.35 16.58 26.62
N ALA A 33 -5.43 17.30 25.51
CA ALA A 33 -5.73 16.71 24.22
C ALA A 33 -4.51 15.90 23.81
N SER A 34 -4.59 14.60 24.04
CA SER A 34 -3.61 13.61 23.60
C SER A 34 -3.73 13.38 22.08
N PHE A 35 -3.53 14.43 21.29
CA PHE A 35 -3.52 14.36 19.83
C PHE A 35 -2.32 15.11 19.26
N LEU A 36 -1.13 14.83 19.81
CA LEU A 36 0.16 15.13 19.16
C LEU A 36 1.12 13.98 19.43
N GLY A 37 0.84 12.82 18.84
CA GLY A 37 1.87 11.81 18.58
C GLY A 37 2.71 12.26 17.38
N SER A 38 3.55 13.27 17.57
CA SER A 38 4.61 13.58 16.59
C SER A 38 5.76 12.60 16.82
N SER A 39 5.75 11.46 16.14
CA SER A 39 6.98 10.68 15.99
C SER A 39 7.87 11.45 15.03
N SER A 40 8.88 12.12 15.59
CA SER A 40 9.99 12.70 14.86
C SER A 40 10.71 11.58 14.12
N GLY A 41 10.31 11.35 12.87
CA GLY A 41 10.95 10.46 11.93
C GLY A 41 12.28 11.05 11.52
N ASP A 42 13.32 10.34 11.93
CA ASP A 42 14.73 10.52 11.60
C ASP A 42 14.90 10.83 10.10
N SER A 43 15.48 12.00 9.80
CA SER A 43 15.85 12.41 8.45
C SER A 43 17.34 12.13 8.25
N SER A 44 17.69 11.30 7.27
CA SER A 44 18.95 11.40 6.49
C SER A 44 19.07 10.29 5.44
N PRO A 45 19.91 10.43 4.39
CA PRO A 45 21.11 11.26 4.36
C PRO A 45 21.31 12.17 3.13
N GLY A 46 21.88 13.33 3.42
CA GLY A 46 22.58 14.17 2.45
C GLY A 46 23.99 13.63 2.19
N LEU A 47 24.45 13.93 0.97
CA LEU A 47 25.77 13.68 0.41
C LEU A 47 26.89 14.29 1.28
N SER A 48 27.93 13.52 1.57
CA SER A 48 29.26 14.04 1.86
C SER A 48 30.29 13.02 1.43
N GLU A 49 31.19 13.47 0.57
CA GLU A 49 32.43 12.78 0.17
C GLU A 49 33.29 12.54 1.40
N ASP A 50 33.87 11.34 1.51
CA ASP A 50 35.28 11.16 1.88
C ASP A 50 35.73 9.71 1.58
N ILE A 51 36.86 9.64 0.91
CA ILE A 51 37.56 8.46 0.41
C ILE A 51 38.25 7.76 1.59
N PHE A 52 38.08 6.45 1.77
CA PHE A 52 39.18 5.53 2.16
C PHE A 52 38.84 4.05 1.85
N THR A 53 39.70 3.49 1.01
CA THR A 53 40.06 2.09 0.72
C THR A 53 39.44 0.92 1.52
N SER A 54 38.95 -0.05 0.75
CA SER A 54 39.09 -1.52 0.87
C SER A 54 38.86 -2.21 2.22
N LEU A 55 37.88 -3.13 2.27
CA LEU A 55 38.08 -4.60 2.24
C LEU A 55 36.73 -5.33 2.33
N SER A 56 36.72 -6.54 1.76
CA SER A 56 35.61 -7.45 1.51
C SER A 56 34.91 -8.00 2.76
N SER A 57 33.64 -8.42 2.67
CA SER A 57 33.23 -9.83 2.77
C SER A 57 31.82 -10.08 3.35
N THR A 58 31.09 -10.97 2.67
CA THR A 58 30.03 -11.90 3.12
C THR A 58 28.67 -11.37 3.54
N GLY A 59 27.64 -11.99 2.94
CA GLY A 59 26.25 -11.60 3.05
C GLY A 59 25.49 -12.18 4.23
N SER A 60 24.22 -11.79 4.31
CA SER A 60 23.14 -12.59 4.88
C SER A 60 21.81 -11.95 4.50
N ILE A 61 20.84 -12.80 4.20
CA ILE A 61 19.48 -12.47 3.75
C ILE A 61 18.60 -12.28 4.98
N PRO A 62 17.69 -11.29 5.05
CA PRO A 62 16.70 -11.25 6.12
C PRO A 62 15.47 -12.09 5.75
N ASP A 63 15.26 -13.13 6.55
CA ASP A 63 14.01 -13.90 6.65
C ASP A 63 12.93 -13.05 7.34
N LEU A 64 11.74 -12.98 6.73
CA LEU A 64 10.64 -12.10 7.12
C LEU A 64 9.44 -12.97 7.51
N ASN A 65 9.39 -13.37 8.78
CA ASN A 65 8.26 -14.11 9.34
C ASN A 65 7.71 -13.41 10.59
N VAL A 66 6.79 -12.46 10.40
CA VAL A 66 5.76 -12.10 11.39
C VAL A 66 4.49 -11.67 10.64
N ARG A 67 3.60 -12.62 10.35
CA ARG A 67 2.20 -12.34 10.00
C ARG A 67 1.34 -12.54 11.24
N ARG A 68 0.98 -11.45 11.94
CA ARG A 68 -0.11 -11.44 12.93
C ARG A 68 -1.31 -10.70 12.34
N THR A 69 -2.35 -11.45 12.01
CA THR A 69 -3.70 -10.94 11.72
C THR A 69 -4.55 -11.03 13.00
N PRO A 70 -5.38 -10.02 13.32
CA PRO A 70 -6.41 -10.17 14.34
C PRO A 70 -7.68 -10.74 13.68
N SER A 71 -8.00 -12.00 13.98
CA SER A 71 -9.27 -12.63 13.59
C SER A 71 -10.14 -12.77 14.85
N LEU A 72 -11.20 -11.96 14.93
CA LEU A 72 -12.21 -12.07 15.97
C LEU A 72 -13.33 -13.01 15.51
N LYS A 73 -13.69 -13.89 16.44
CA LYS A 73 -14.62 -15.01 16.34
C LYS A 73 -16.05 -14.51 16.05
N THR A 74 -16.77 -15.24 15.22
CA THR A 74 -18.25 -15.30 15.26
C THR A 74 -18.62 -16.77 15.25
N GLU A 75 -19.06 -17.22 16.41
CA GLU A 75 -19.60 -18.55 16.68
C GLU A 75 -20.98 -18.64 16.01
N ARG A 76 -21.17 -19.68 15.21
CA ARG A 76 -22.42 -20.00 14.53
C ARG A 76 -22.92 -21.29 15.16
N GLU A 77 -23.87 -21.19 16.08
CA GLU A 77 -24.60 -22.35 16.58
C GLU A 77 -25.79 -22.63 15.64
N GLN A 78 -25.80 -23.83 15.08
CA GLN A 78 -26.83 -24.35 14.20
C GLN A 78 -27.52 -25.51 14.89
N ALA A 79 -28.86 -25.42 14.93
CA ALA A 79 -29.79 -26.33 15.57
C ALA A 79 -29.79 -27.76 15.01
N VAL A 80 -29.91 -28.73 15.90
CA VAL A 80 -30.46 -30.11 15.74
C VAL A 80 -30.98 -30.49 17.14
N SER A 81 -32.29 -30.44 17.40
CA SER A 81 -33.27 -31.54 17.31
C SER A 81 -33.01 -32.70 18.27
N ASP A 82 -33.83 -32.83 19.32
CA ASP A 82 -34.29 -34.15 19.80
C ASP A 82 -35.63 -34.04 20.56
N GLU A 83 -36.49 -35.03 20.36
CA GLU A 83 -37.86 -35.15 20.85
C GLU A 83 -37.92 -35.55 22.33
N ALA A 84 -38.85 -34.97 23.08
CA ALA A 84 -39.47 -35.64 24.22
C ALA A 84 -40.90 -35.14 24.41
N ARG A 85 -41.84 -36.08 24.38
CA ARG A 85 -43.25 -35.93 24.73
C ARG A 85 -43.35 -35.58 26.20
N ASP A 86 -44.25 -34.66 26.59
CA ASP A 86 -45.08 -34.90 27.76
C ASP A 86 -46.35 -34.07 27.71
N GLU A 87 -47.43 -34.68 28.18
CA GLU A 87 -48.80 -34.17 28.13
C GLU A 87 -49.04 -33.09 29.20
N ASP A 88 -49.96 -32.19 28.88
CA ASP A 88 -50.61 -31.28 29.83
C ASP A 88 -51.40 -32.09 30.87
N PRO A 89 -51.46 -31.66 32.14
CA PRO A 89 -52.66 -30.94 32.54
C PRO A 89 -52.43 -29.80 33.55
N GLU A 90 -53.06 -28.66 33.25
CA GLU A 90 -53.92 -27.84 34.13
C GLU A 90 -53.82 -28.14 35.65
N GLU A 91 -53.26 -27.21 36.44
CA GLU A 91 -53.89 -26.72 37.68
C GLU A 91 -53.06 -25.59 38.35
N ASP A 92 -53.72 -24.44 38.47
CA ASP A 92 -53.86 -23.62 39.67
C ASP A 92 -52.73 -22.70 40.19
N VAL A 93 -53.19 -21.49 40.52
CA VAL A 93 -52.62 -20.42 41.37
C VAL A 93 -51.15 -20.01 41.22
N SER A 94 -50.91 -18.91 40.50
CA SER A 94 -49.79 -18.03 40.84
C SER A 94 -50.07 -16.57 40.48
N GLU A 95 -50.48 -15.84 41.52
CA GLU A 95 -50.01 -14.50 41.88
C GLU A 95 -49.68 -13.56 40.72
N PHE A 96 -50.50 -12.51 40.58
CA PHE A 96 -50.36 -11.38 39.65
C PHE A 96 -48.93 -10.81 39.66
N SER A 97 -48.05 -11.43 38.86
CA SER A 97 -46.75 -10.88 38.53
C SER A 97 -46.99 -9.57 37.80
N SER A 98 -46.50 -8.50 38.39
CA SER A 98 -46.58 -7.15 37.84
C SER A 98 -46.14 -7.18 36.38
N PRO A 99 -46.85 -6.53 35.44
CA PRO A 99 -46.39 -6.49 34.07
C PRO A 99 -45.04 -5.79 34.05
N ALA A 100 -43.98 -6.54 33.75
CA ALA A 100 -42.67 -5.99 33.46
C ALA A 100 -42.88 -4.84 32.48
N SER A 101 -42.49 -3.63 32.88
CA SER A 101 -42.82 -2.42 32.12
C SER A 101 -42.32 -2.61 30.69
N LEU A 102 -43.25 -2.69 29.75
CA LEU A 102 -42.93 -2.68 28.33
C LEU A 102 -42.04 -1.45 28.07
N PRO A 103 -40.99 -1.56 27.24
CA PRO A 103 -40.16 -0.42 26.92
C PRO A 103 -41.08 0.71 26.46
N SER A 104 -41.13 1.77 27.26
CA SER A 104 -41.88 2.98 26.95
C SER A 104 -41.33 3.52 25.64
N ILE A 105 -42.05 3.26 24.54
CA ILE A 105 -41.77 3.85 23.24
C ILE A 105 -42.02 5.34 23.35
N SER A 106 -40.97 6.09 23.71
CA SER A 106 -40.98 7.54 23.68
C SER A 106 -41.04 7.95 22.21
N LEU A 107 -42.26 8.16 21.71
CA LEU A 107 -42.50 8.62 20.37
C LEU A 107 -42.02 10.07 20.29
N LEU A 108 -40.99 10.30 19.47
CA LEU A 108 -40.52 11.64 19.14
C LEU A 108 -41.68 12.50 18.64
N SER A 109 -41.64 13.80 18.90
CA SER A 109 -42.65 14.71 18.38
C SER A 109 -42.67 14.65 16.83
N PRO A 110 -43.82 14.91 16.17
CA PRO A 110 -43.91 14.87 14.70
C PRO A 110 -42.83 15.71 14.02
N LYS A 111 -42.52 16.89 14.57
CA LYS A 111 -41.46 17.78 14.08
C LYS A 111 -40.05 17.21 14.26
N ALA A 112 -39.80 16.51 15.37
CA ALA A 112 -38.52 15.85 15.62
C ALA A 112 -38.31 14.67 14.66
N MET A 113 -39.35 13.87 14.41
CA MET A 113 -39.32 12.77 13.43
C MET A 113 -39.07 13.28 12.00
N GLU A 114 -39.75 14.37 11.61
CA GLU A 114 -39.55 14.99 10.30
C GLU A 114 -38.10 15.44 10.11
N THR A 115 -37.55 16.15 11.10
CA THR A 115 -36.16 16.64 11.07
C THR A 115 -35.17 15.49 11.00
N ALA A 116 -35.38 14.42 11.78
CA ALA A 116 -34.54 13.22 11.72
C ALA A 116 -34.55 12.60 10.32
N GLY A 117 -35.72 12.52 9.68
CA GLY A 117 -35.85 12.05 8.30
C GLY A 117 -35.07 12.91 7.30
N GLN A 118 -35.09 14.25 7.44
CA GLN A 118 -34.31 15.15 6.60
C GLN A 118 -32.80 14.95 6.77
N ILE A 119 -32.31 14.81 8.00
CA ILE A 119 -30.90 14.54 8.31
C ILE A 119 -30.44 13.23 7.66
N ILE A 120 -31.22 12.17 7.79
CA ILE A 120 -30.88 10.85 7.22
C ILE A 120 -30.77 10.94 5.69
N ARG A 121 -31.74 11.58 5.01
CA ARG A 121 -31.70 11.74 3.55
C ARG A 121 -30.49 12.55 3.10
N PHE A 122 -30.22 13.66 3.78
CA PHE A 122 -29.06 14.49 3.46
C PHE A 122 -27.74 13.71 3.66
N ALA A 123 -27.60 12.97 4.76
CA ALA A 123 -26.42 12.16 5.02
C ALA A 123 -26.21 11.08 3.94
N ALA A 124 -27.29 10.38 3.54
CA ALA A 124 -27.23 9.39 2.47
C ALA A 124 -26.76 9.99 1.14
N GLU A 125 -27.30 11.15 0.76
CA GLU A 125 -26.89 11.86 -0.46
C GLU A 125 -25.40 12.25 -0.42
N GLN A 126 -24.90 12.73 0.72
CA GLN A 126 -23.47 13.05 0.86
C GLN A 126 -22.58 11.81 0.82
N GLN A 127 -23.03 10.70 1.41
CA GLN A 127 -22.31 9.43 1.33
C GLN A 127 -22.22 8.93 -0.11
N ASP A 128 -23.31 8.99 -0.87
CA ASP A 128 -23.32 8.58 -2.28
C ASP A 128 -22.41 9.46 -3.13
N LYS A 129 -22.44 10.78 -2.94
CA LYS A 129 -21.51 11.71 -3.60
C LYS A 129 -20.06 11.39 -3.29
N ALA A 130 -19.73 11.18 -2.01
CA ALA A 130 -18.38 10.82 -1.59
C ALA A 130 -17.93 9.49 -2.20
N LYS A 131 -18.81 8.48 -2.23
CA LYS A 131 -18.55 7.16 -2.82
C LYS A 131 -18.29 7.24 -4.32
N MET A 132 -19.08 8.03 -5.05
CA MET A 132 -18.86 8.25 -6.48
C MET A 132 -17.53 8.96 -6.75
N ALA A 133 -17.23 10.02 -6.00
CA ALA A 133 -15.96 10.74 -6.14
C ALA A 133 -14.75 9.84 -5.83
N LEU A 134 -14.88 8.95 -4.85
CA LEU A 134 -13.84 7.98 -4.53
C LEU A 134 -13.63 6.97 -5.67
N ARG A 135 -14.71 6.39 -6.21
CA ARG A 135 -14.63 5.44 -7.33
C ARG A 135 -13.98 6.06 -8.57
N LEU A 136 -14.35 7.29 -8.91
CA LEU A 136 -13.76 8.01 -10.04
C LEU A 136 -12.24 8.18 -9.85
N ARG A 137 -11.81 8.55 -8.64
CA ARG A 137 -10.38 8.67 -8.32
C ARG A 137 -9.67 7.33 -8.40
N GLN A 138 -10.30 6.26 -7.94
CA GLN A 138 -9.75 4.90 -8.01
C GLN A 138 -9.57 4.45 -9.46
N GLU A 139 -10.59 4.61 -10.31
CA GLU A 139 -10.51 4.25 -11.73
C GLU A 139 -9.40 5.01 -12.46
N MET A 140 -9.27 6.32 -12.20
CA MET A 140 -8.19 7.13 -12.76
C MET A 140 -6.81 6.63 -12.30
N GLN A 141 -6.67 6.27 -11.02
CA GLN A 141 -5.43 5.73 -10.48
C GLN A 141 -5.10 4.35 -11.06
N GLU A 142 -6.09 3.47 -11.18
CA GLU A 142 -5.95 2.15 -11.79
C GLU A 142 -5.47 2.26 -13.23
N LYS A 143 -6.06 3.18 -14.01
CA LYS A 143 -5.62 3.45 -15.38
C LYS A 143 -4.17 3.91 -15.45
N LEU A 144 -3.78 4.88 -14.61
CA LEU A 144 -2.41 5.37 -14.56
C LEU A 144 -1.43 4.27 -14.17
N VAL A 145 -1.78 3.46 -13.17
CA VAL A 145 -0.95 2.32 -12.73
C VAL A 145 -0.83 1.28 -13.83
N ALA A 146 -1.91 0.98 -14.55
CA ALA A 146 -1.88 0.06 -15.68
C ALA A 146 -0.97 0.55 -16.80
N GLU A 147 -1.06 1.83 -17.19
CA GLU A 147 -0.19 2.44 -18.20
C GLU A 147 1.29 2.39 -17.79
N VAL A 148 1.61 2.72 -16.53
CA VAL A 148 2.98 2.66 -16.02
C VAL A 148 3.49 1.21 -15.98
N ALA A 149 2.65 0.25 -15.57
CA ALA A 149 3.01 -1.15 -15.53
C ALA A 149 3.25 -1.72 -16.94
N GLU A 150 2.45 -1.32 -17.93
CA GLU A 150 2.64 -1.69 -19.33
C GLU A 150 4.01 -1.21 -19.83
N VAL A 151 4.32 0.08 -19.66
CA VAL A 151 5.61 0.66 -20.07
C VAL A 151 6.78 -0.01 -19.36
N ALA A 152 6.67 -0.24 -18.05
CA ALA A 152 7.71 -0.92 -17.28
C ALA A 152 7.92 -2.36 -17.77
N SER A 153 6.85 -3.08 -18.09
CA SER A 153 6.93 -4.44 -18.63
C SER A 153 7.57 -4.48 -20.00
N GLU A 154 7.29 -3.51 -20.87
CA GLU A 154 7.90 -3.41 -22.19
C GLU A 154 9.40 -3.09 -22.08
N GLN A 155 9.78 -2.17 -21.20
CA GLN A 155 11.19 -1.87 -20.95
C GLN A 155 11.96 -3.09 -20.46
N LEU A 156 11.36 -3.89 -19.56
CA LEU A 156 11.97 -5.12 -19.08
C LEU A 156 12.18 -6.12 -20.23
N LYS A 157 11.17 -6.33 -21.09
CA LYS A 157 11.30 -7.20 -22.27
C LYS A 157 12.41 -6.75 -23.21
N ARG A 158 12.47 -5.45 -23.54
CA ARG A 158 13.54 -4.89 -24.39
C ARG A 158 14.92 -5.09 -23.77
N PHE A 159 15.03 -4.96 -22.45
CA PHE A 159 16.27 -5.21 -21.74
C PHE A 159 16.68 -6.68 -21.81
N GLU A 160 15.75 -7.61 -21.59
CA GLU A 160 15.98 -9.05 -21.71
C GLU A 160 16.44 -9.44 -23.12
N GLU A 161 15.77 -8.95 -24.16
CA GLU A 161 16.16 -9.14 -25.57
C GLU A 161 17.58 -8.61 -25.84
N PHE A 162 17.89 -7.42 -25.33
CA PHE A 162 19.22 -6.83 -25.48
C PHE A 162 20.30 -7.70 -24.82
N MET A 163 20.05 -8.20 -23.62
CA MET A 163 20.97 -9.07 -22.91
C MET A 163 21.19 -10.39 -23.66
N GLU A 164 20.15 -10.96 -24.24
CA GLU A 164 20.23 -12.19 -25.02
C GLU A 164 21.02 -11.98 -26.33
N LEU A 165 20.81 -10.85 -27.01
CA LEU A 165 21.58 -10.46 -28.19
C LEU A 165 23.06 -10.27 -27.87
N LYS A 166 23.36 -9.57 -26.78
CA LYS A 166 24.74 -9.38 -26.30
C LYS A 166 25.43 -10.71 -26.04
N GLN A 167 24.76 -11.63 -25.35
CA GLN A 167 25.31 -12.96 -25.08
C GLN A 167 25.60 -13.74 -26.36
N ARG A 168 24.68 -13.71 -27.33
CA ARG A 168 24.90 -14.37 -28.65
C ARG A 168 26.09 -13.76 -29.38
N GLN A 169 26.21 -12.44 -29.38
CA GLN A 169 27.32 -11.74 -30.00
C GLN A 169 28.66 -12.11 -29.35
N GLU A 170 28.73 -12.12 -28.02
CA GLU A 170 29.93 -12.54 -27.28
C GLU A 170 30.31 -13.98 -27.61
N PHE A 171 29.34 -14.90 -27.65
CA PHE A 171 29.57 -16.29 -28.00
C PHE A 171 30.08 -16.46 -29.43
N GLN A 172 29.49 -15.73 -30.38
CA GLN A 172 29.94 -15.74 -31.77
C GLN A 172 31.35 -15.18 -31.91
N SER A 173 31.65 -14.05 -31.24
CA SER A 173 32.96 -13.43 -31.22
C SER A 173 34.05 -14.39 -30.71
N MET A 174 33.80 -15.08 -29.60
CA MET A 174 34.72 -16.09 -29.06
C MET A 174 34.95 -17.24 -30.04
N ARG A 175 33.87 -17.75 -30.67
CA ARG A 175 33.97 -18.82 -31.65
C ARG A 175 34.79 -18.42 -32.88
N ASP A 176 34.58 -17.20 -33.37
CA ASP A 176 35.29 -16.69 -34.54
C ASP A 176 36.76 -16.45 -34.25
N MET A 177 37.09 -15.96 -33.05
CA MET A 177 38.46 -15.84 -32.56
C MET A 177 39.16 -17.20 -32.51
N LEU A 178 38.53 -18.20 -31.88
CA LEU A 178 39.07 -19.55 -31.76
C LEU A 178 39.30 -20.20 -33.14
N ASN A 179 38.34 -20.05 -34.05
CA ASN A 179 38.46 -20.57 -35.41
C ASN A 179 39.61 -19.91 -36.18
N ARG A 180 39.80 -18.60 -36.02
CA ARG A 180 40.92 -17.87 -36.62
C ARG A 180 42.25 -18.36 -36.06
N GLU A 181 42.38 -18.42 -34.74
CA GLU A 181 43.61 -18.88 -34.06
C GLU A 181 43.96 -20.32 -34.46
N THR A 182 42.96 -21.20 -34.54
CA THR A 182 43.13 -22.59 -34.98
C THR A 182 43.65 -22.67 -36.41
N LYS A 183 43.05 -21.91 -37.35
CA LYS A 183 43.50 -21.87 -38.75
C LYS A 183 44.91 -21.31 -38.87
N GLU A 184 45.23 -20.25 -38.14
CA GLU A 184 46.58 -19.67 -38.11
C GLU A 184 47.61 -20.66 -37.55
N SER A 185 47.28 -21.39 -36.49
CA SER A 185 48.15 -22.40 -35.89
C SER A 185 48.41 -23.58 -36.85
N ILE A 186 47.37 -24.08 -37.51
CA ILE A 186 47.50 -25.13 -38.53
C ILE A 186 48.40 -24.65 -39.68
N GLY A 187 48.16 -23.44 -40.21
CA GLY A 187 48.98 -22.89 -41.29
C GLY A 187 50.45 -22.71 -40.90
N ARG A 188 50.73 -22.29 -39.65
CA ARG A 188 52.11 -22.24 -39.12
C ARG A 188 52.74 -23.63 -39.02
N GLN A 189 51.98 -24.62 -38.55
CA GLN A 189 52.45 -26.00 -38.44
C GLN A 189 52.74 -26.61 -39.82
N GLU A 190 51.88 -26.39 -40.80
CA GLU A 190 52.07 -26.84 -42.19
C GLU A 190 53.34 -26.24 -42.79
N LYS A 191 53.56 -24.93 -42.59
CA LYS A 191 54.78 -24.24 -43.04
C LYS A 191 56.05 -24.86 -42.44
N LEU A 192 56.02 -25.18 -41.13
CA LEU A 192 57.16 -25.83 -40.47
C LEU A 192 57.41 -27.23 -41.01
N LYS A 193 56.35 -28.01 -41.26
CA LYS A 193 56.45 -29.35 -41.87
C LYS A 193 57.00 -29.28 -43.30
N GLU A 194 56.57 -28.31 -44.10
CA GLU A 194 57.09 -28.05 -45.44
C GLU A 194 58.59 -27.78 -45.41
N GLU A 195 59.03 -26.91 -44.50
CA GLU A 195 60.44 -26.56 -44.33
C GLU A 195 61.30 -27.78 -43.96
N GLN A 196 60.82 -28.63 -43.04
CA GLN A 196 61.51 -29.89 -42.70
C GLN A 196 61.60 -30.85 -43.88
N ARG A 197 60.51 -31.02 -44.66
CA ARG A 197 60.53 -31.83 -45.88
C ARG A 197 61.52 -31.32 -46.90
N HIS A 198 61.63 -30.00 -47.06
CA HIS A 198 62.61 -29.39 -47.94
C HIS A 198 64.04 -29.69 -47.48
N ARG A 199 64.34 -29.53 -46.18
CA ARG A 199 65.66 -29.83 -45.59
C ARG A 199 66.09 -31.29 -45.75
N LEU A 200 65.16 -32.24 -45.72
CA LEU A 200 65.44 -33.68 -45.89
C LEU A 200 65.64 -34.11 -47.35
N LYS A 201 65.18 -33.31 -48.31
CA LYS A 201 65.29 -33.61 -49.76
C LYS A 201 66.56 -33.05 -50.40
N VAL A 202 67.22 -32.10 -49.73
CA VAL A 202 68.53 -31.54 -50.10
C VAL A 202 69.62 -32.42 -49.53
#